data_AF-A0A7X1TYA3-F1
#
_entry.id   AF-A0A7X1TYA3-F1
#
_cell.length_a   1.000
_cell.length_b   1.000
_cell.length_c   1.000
_cell.angle_alpha   90.00
_cell.angle_beta   90.00
_cell.angle_gamma   90.00
#
_symmetry.space_group_name_H-M   'P 1'
#
loop_
_entity.id
_entity.type
_entity.pdbx_description
1 polymer ?
#
loop_
_entity_poly.entity_id
_entity_poly.type
_entity_poly.pdbx_seq_one_letter_code
_entity_poly.pdbx_strand_id
1 'polypeptide(L)'
;MAAARRADPEEERDLQGGGNRDAAGGIPYEVAAVQGKIPEFMERVAELGFGGVEVSEDAIGQTPRDRINSIRRGIKAGLTVFTEFGKKFPVQPLDAKEAADMAKRDLDAGAHMVVLEKSDVALVIRNGTKTLHELMRAVGKEKRIVECGPGADRFEIAKWLIAEFGMEVNLENIDAEDAYGIEAMRYGLNRAVDYRYFHEWHGKVLPPVPE
;
A
#
# COMPACT_ATOMS: atom_id res chain seq x y z
N MET A 1 29.87 26.11 -9.36
CA MET A 1 28.45 26.33 -9.70
C MET A 1 28.01 25.23 -10.65
N ALA A 2 27.36 24.19 -10.15
CA ALA A 2 26.76 23.16 -11.00
C ALA A 2 25.37 23.64 -11.39
N ALA A 3 25.12 23.76 -12.69
CA ALA A 3 23.82 24.16 -13.22
C ALA A 3 22.80 23.06 -12.91
N ALA A 4 21.71 23.42 -12.22
CA ALA A 4 20.55 22.54 -12.10
C ALA A 4 20.04 22.23 -13.50
N ARG A 5 19.99 20.94 -13.86
CA ARG A 5 19.30 20.50 -15.07
C ARG A 5 17.83 20.89 -14.91
N ARG A 6 17.32 21.69 -15.84
CA ARG A 6 15.88 21.90 -15.95
C ARG A 6 15.26 20.58 -16.39
N ALA A 7 14.21 20.15 -15.71
CA ALA A 7 13.45 18.97 -16.07
C ALA A 7 12.92 19.09 -17.50
N ASP A 8 12.75 17.95 -18.17
CA ASP A 8 12.27 17.87 -19.55
C ASP A 8 10.81 18.34 -19.61
N PRO A 9 10.42 19.23 -20.56
CA PRO A 9 9.02 19.61 -20.75
C PRO A 9 8.05 18.43 -20.96
N GLU A 10 8.54 17.24 -21.34
CA GLU A 10 7.72 16.03 -21.39
C GLU A 10 7.48 15.40 -19.99
N GLU A 11 8.44 15.46 -19.06
CA GLU A 11 8.23 15.07 -17.64
C GLU A 11 7.22 15.99 -16.95
N GLU A 12 7.18 17.29 -17.29
CA GLU A 12 6.18 18.24 -16.77
C GLU A 12 4.77 18.05 -17.36
N ARG A 13 4.64 17.42 -18.54
CA ARG A 13 3.33 17.22 -19.20
C ARG A 13 2.58 15.99 -18.66
N ASP A 14 3.27 14.94 -18.23
CA ASP A 14 2.62 13.80 -17.55
C ASP A 14 2.03 14.19 -16.19
N LEU A 15 2.54 15.26 -15.56
CA LEU A 15 2.00 15.83 -14.32
C LEU A 15 0.68 16.60 -14.48
N GLN A 16 0.26 16.89 -15.71
CA GLN A 16 -0.96 17.68 -15.99
C GLN A 16 -2.17 16.82 -16.43
N GLY A 17 -2.02 15.49 -16.53
CA GLY A 17 -3.08 14.55 -16.93
C GLY A 17 -3.72 13.74 -15.80
N GLY A 18 -3.17 13.79 -14.59
CA GLY A 18 -3.71 13.17 -13.39
C GLY A 18 -2.83 13.59 -12.22
N GLY A 19 -3.38 14.30 -11.24
CA GLY A 19 -2.64 14.93 -10.15
C GLY A 19 -1.59 14.00 -9.55
N ASN A 20 -0.40 14.54 -9.31
CA ASN A 20 0.81 13.80 -8.94
C ASN A 20 0.50 12.64 -7.97
N ARG A 21 0.79 11.40 -8.35
CA ARG A 21 0.38 10.19 -7.61
C ARG A 21 1.45 9.64 -6.67
N ASP A 22 2.64 10.22 -6.70
CA ASP A 22 3.75 9.78 -5.86
C ASP A 22 3.51 10.19 -4.40
N ALA A 23 3.75 9.24 -3.49
CA ALA A 23 3.66 9.44 -2.05
C ALA A 23 5.02 9.27 -1.39
N ALA A 24 5.33 10.14 -0.42
CA ALA A 24 6.46 9.91 0.48
C ALA A 24 6.12 8.78 1.46
N GLY A 25 6.96 7.75 1.55
CA GLY A 25 6.76 6.59 2.44
C GLY A 25 6.80 6.94 3.94
N GLY A 26 6.39 5.99 4.77
CA GLY A 26 6.14 6.19 6.21
C GLY A 26 7.40 6.36 7.06
N ILE A 27 8.53 5.76 6.68
CA ILE A 27 9.77 5.89 7.47
C ILE A 27 10.26 7.35 7.59
N PRO A 28 10.35 8.15 6.50
CA PRO A 28 10.58 9.59 6.60
C PRO A 28 9.60 10.32 7.53
N TYR A 29 8.31 9.95 7.51
CA TYR A 29 7.30 10.49 8.42
C TYR A 29 7.61 10.14 9.88
N GLU A 30 7.95 8.89 10.18
CA GLU A 30 8.28 8.44 11.53
C GLU A 30 9.52 9.15 12.08
N VAL A 31 10.53 9.41 11.23
CA VAL A 31 11.69 10.22 11.59
C VAL A 31 11.26 11.65 11.97
N ALA A 32 10.36 12.27 11.19
CA ALA A 32 9.83 13.58 11.51
C ALA A 32 9.01 13.58 12.81
N ALA A 33 8.24 12.52 13.07
CA ALA A 33 7.47 12.35 14.30
C ALA A 33 8.38 12.30 15.54
N VAL A 34 9.44 11.47 15.51
CA VAL A 34 10.42 11.38 16.60
C VAL A 34 11.14 12.71 16.85
N GLN A 35 11.37 13.49 15.79
CA GLN A 35 12.02 14.80 15.89
C GLN A 35 11.06 15.95 16.23
N GLY A 36 9.75 15.71 16.33
CA GLY A 36 8.74 16.74 16.57
C GLY A 36 8.54 17.71 15.40
N LYS A 37 8.81 17.26 14.16
CA LYS A 37 8.81 18.08 12.93
C LYS A 37 7.75 17.68 11.90
N ILE A 38 6.65 17.08 12.35
CA ILE A 38 5.56 16.65 11.46
C ILE A 38 5.02 17.80 10.60
N PRO A 39 4.74 19.01 11.14
CA PRO A 39 4.24 20.12 10.32
C PRO A 39 5.20 20.47 9.16
N GLU A 40 6.48 20.65 9.47
CA GLU A 40 7.52 21.01 8.51
C GLU A 40 7.77 19.90 7.50
N PHE A 41 7.68 18.64 7.92
CA PHE A 41 7.77 17.50 7.01
C PHE A 41 6.64 17.49 5.99
N MET A 42 5.38 17.67 6.41
CA MET A 42 4.23 17.68 5.50
C MET A 42 4.32 18.82 4.49
N GLU A 43 4.69 20.02 4.96
CA GLU A 43 4.92 21.18 4.09
C GLU A 43 6.04 20.88 3.09
N ARG A 44 7.15 20.29 3.55
CA ARG A 44 8.29 19.97 2.69
C ARG A 44 7.97 18.90 1.64
N VAL A 45 7.19 17.88 1.99
CA VAL A 45 6.74 16.85 1.05
C VAL A 45 5.91 17.48 -0.07
N ALA A 46 4.96 18.36 0.27
CA ALA A 46 4.17 19.09 -0.72
C ALA A 46 5.02 20.03 -1.59
N GLU A 47 5.96 20.78 -1.00
CA GLU A 47 6.88 21.67 -1.74
C GLU A 47 7.79 20.92 -2.72
N LEU A 48 8.14 19.67 -2.40
CA LEU A 48 8.92 18.80 -3.28
C LEU A 48 8.10 18.25 -4.45
N GLY A 49 6.79 18.50 -4.45
CA GLY A 49 5.88 18.11 -5.51
C GLY A 49 5.15 16.79 -5.28
N PHE A 50 5.43 16.04 -4.20
CA PHE A 50 4.68 14.81 -3.90
C PHE A 50 3.19 15.14 -3.74
N GLY A 51 2.33 14.27 -4.28
CA GLY A 51 0.88 14.41 -4.13
C GLY A 51 0.32 13.58 -2.97
N GLY A 52 1.13 12.72 -2.37
CA GLY A 52 0.74 11.93 -1.20
C GLY A 52 1.82 11.80 -0.13
N VAL A 53 1.39 11.27 1.00
CA VAL A 53 2.26 10.92 2.13
C VAL A 53 1.66 9.75 2.88
N GLU A 54 2.52 8.90 3.41
CA GLU A 54 2.14 7.82 4.30
C GLU A 54 2.35 8.21 5.78
N VAL A 55 1.33 7.96 6.59
CA VAL A 55 1.38 8.05 8.06
C VAL A 55 1.39 6.63 8.62
N SER A 56 2.57 6.13 8.97
CA SER A 56 2.80 4.77 9.45
C SER A 56 3.08 4.73 10.95
N GLU A 57 3.07 3.55 11.58
CA GLU A 57 3.49 3.37 12.98
C GLU A 57 4.24 2.04 13.22
N ASP A 58 5.10 1.66 12.27
CA ASP A 58 5.61 0.30 12.20
C ASP A 58 6.96 0.16 12.91
N ALA A 59 7.71 1.26 13.05
CA ALA A 59 8.92 1.35 13.85
C ALA A 59 8.76 2.16 15.16
N ILE A 60 7.76 3.04 15.26
CA ILE A 60 7.45 3.82 16.47
C ILE A 60 6.02 3.61 16.96
N GLY A 61 5.79 3.84 18.26
CA GLY A 61 4.43 3.89 18.82
C GLY A 61 3.85 5.30 18.70
N GLN A 62 2.58 5.40 18.31
CA GLN A 62 1.84 6.65 18.29
C GLN A 62 0.55 6.55 19.08
N THR A 63 0.14 7.66 19.70
CA THR A 63 -1.20 7.72 20.28
C THR A 63 -2.23 7.88 19.17
N PRO A 64 -3.48 7.41 19.35
CA PRO A 64 -4.55 7.67 18.39
C PRO A 64 -4.75 9.16 18.11
N ARG A 65 -4.52 10.03 19.10
CA ARG A 65 -4.63 11.48 18.92
C ARG A 65 -3.56 12.01 17.98
N ASP A 66 -2.32 11.57 18.15
CA ASP A 66 -1.19 12.05 17.34
C ASP A 66 -1.32 11.57 15.90
N ARG A 67 -1.67 10.30 15.68
CA ARG A 67 -1.94 9.74 14.36
C ARG A 67 -3.00 10.54 13.60
N ILE A 68 -4.14 10.81 14.24
CA ILE A 68 -5.24 11.59 13.63
C ILE A 68 -4.82 13.04 13.36
N ASN A 69 -3.99 13.64 14.22
CA ASN A 69 -3.44 14.97 13.97
C ASN A 69 -2.50 14.96 12.76
N SER A 70 -1.68 13.93 12.60
CA SER A 70 -0.78 13.78 11.44
C SER A 70 -1.55 13.64 10.13
N ILE A 71 -2.59 12.81 10.11
CA ILE A 71 -3.49 12.66 8.95
C ILE A 71 -4.06 14.02 8.55
N ARG A 72 -4.63 14.76 9.51
CA ARG A 72 -5.21 16.09 9.25
C ARG A 72 -4.16 17.11 8.79
N ARG A 73 -2.91 16.99 9.23
CA ARG A 73 -1.81 17.86 8.77
C ARG A 73 -1.42 17.56 7.33
N GLY A 74 -1.31 16.30 6.95
CA GLY A 74 -1.08 15.91 5.55
C GLY A 74 -2.16 16.45 4.63
N ILE A 75 -3.44 16.25 4.99
CA ILE A 75 -4.58 16.79 4.24
C ILE A 75 -4.52 18.32 4.16
N LYS A 76 -4.22 19.01 5.26
CA LYS A 76 -4.09 20.48 5.28
C LYS A 76 -2.96 20.97 4.38
N ALA A 77 -1.88 20.19 4.22
CA ALA A 77 -0.79 20.48 3.30
C ALA A 77 -1.13 20.18 1.83
N GLY A 78 -2.35 19.71 1.54
CA GLY A 78 -2.80 19.37 0.19
C GLY A 78 -2.39 17.97 -0.28
N LEU A 79 -1.94 17.11 0.65
CA LEU A 79 -1.48 15.75 0.34
C LEU A 79 -2.63 14.74 0.46
N THR A 80 -2.62 13.75 -0.43
CA THR A 80 -3.37 12.50 -0.26
C THR A 80 -2.70 11.68 0.83
N VAL A 81 -3.42 11.40 1.92
CA VAL A 81 -2.84 10.66 3.04
C VAL A 81 -3.15 9.18 2.92
N PHE A 82 -2.13 8.36 2.84
CA PHE A 82 -2.17 6.93 3.08
C PHE A 82 -1.79 6.68 4.54
N THR A 83 -2.32 5.63 5.13
CA THR A 83 -1.89 5.24 6.48
C THR A 83 -1.51 3.79 6.52
N GLU A 84 -0.37 3.47 7.11
CA GLU A 84 0.02 2.08 7.32
C GLU A 84 -0.25 1.66 8.76
N PHE A 85 -0.64 0.41 8.92
CA PHE A 85 -0.68 -0.25 10.21
C PHE A 85 -0.08 -1.65 10.12
N GLY A 86 0.49 -2.04 11.26
CA GLY A 86 1.26 -3.25 11.43
C GLY A 86 2.56 -2.91 12.13
N LYS A 87 3.45 -3.89 12.24
CA LYS A 87 4.78 -3.74 12.83
C LYS A 87 5.80 -4.31 11.87
N LYS A 88 6.96 -3.65 11.79
CA LYS A 88 8.06 -4.15 10.97
C LYS A 88 8.59 -5.49 11.48
N PHE A 89 8.51 -5.71 12.79
CA PHE A 89 8.99 -6.91 13.50
C PHE A 89 7.92 -7.44 14.48
N PRO A 90 6.81 -8.00 13.97
CA PRO A 90 5.73 -8.48 14.82
C PRO A 90 6.15 -9.78 15.52
N VAL A 91 5.96 -9.82 16.84
CA VAL A 91 6.22 -11.02 17.67
C VAL A 91 4.97 -11.87 17.87
N GLN A 92 3.80 -11.30 17.58
CA GLN A 92 2.50 -11.91 17.69
C GLN A 92 1.62 -11.43 16.54
N PRO A 93 0.65 -12.22 16.06
CA PRO A 93 -0.29 -11.77 15.05
C PRO A 93 -1.05 -10.52 15.52
N LEU A 94 -1.30 -9.60 14.60
CA LEU A 94 -2.15 -8.44 14.82
C LEU A 94 -3.57 -8.84 15.27
N ASP A 95 -4.17 -8.02 16.13
CA ASP A 95 -5.58 -8.17 16.52
C ASP A 95 -6.49 -7.53 15.47
N ALA A 96 -7.39 -8.33 14.90
CA ALA A 96 -8.24 -7.89 13.80
C ALA A 96 -9.18 -6.75 14.19
N LYS A 97 -9.67 -6.75 15.44
CA LYS A 97 -10.61 -5.73 15.92
C LYS A 97 -9.88 -4.41 16.13
N GLU A 98 -8.71 -4.44 16.77
CA GLU A 98 -7.88 -3.25 16.98
C GLU A 98 -7.47 -2.60 15.65
N ALA A 99 -7.07 -3.41 14.67
CA ALA A 99 -6.74 -2.93 13.32
C ALA A 99 -7.94 -2.37 12.57
N ALA A 100 -9.09 -3.05 12.62
CA ALA A 100 -10.31 -2.53 12.00
C ALA A 100 -10.76 -1.21 12.63
N ASP A 101 -10.68 -1.09 13.96
CA ASP A 101 -11.00 0.14 14.68
C ASP A 101 -9.99 1.26 14.37
N MET A 102 -8.71 0.94 14.16
CA MET A 102 -7.70 1.89 13.69
C MET A 102 -7.99 2.36 12.26
N ALA A 103 -8.14 1.43 11.32
CA ALA A 103 -8.44 1.73 9.94
C ALA A 103 -9.69 2.61 9.79
N LYS A 104 -10.75 2.30 10.55
CA LYS A 104 -11.96 3.12 10.56
C LYS A 104 -11.68 4.55 11.04
N ARG A 105 -10.93 4.73 12.14
CA ARG A 105 -10.58 6.05 12.66
C ARG A 105 -9.75 6.86 11.66
N ASP A 106 -8.81 6.21 10.97
CA ASP A 106 -7.96 6.85 9.97
C ASP A 106 -8.77 7.32 8.76
N LEU A 107 -9.66 6.46 8.25
CA LEU A 107 -10.59 6.78 7.16
C LEU A 107 -11.57 7.89 7.57
N ASP A 108 -12.13 7.84 8.78
CA ASP A 108 -13.01 8.89 9.33
C ASP A 108 -12.26 10.23 9.49
N ALA A 109 -10.94 10.21 9.69
CA ALA A 109 -10.10 11.40 9.73
C ALA A 109 -9.71 11.94 8.34
N GLY A 110 -10.03 11.21 7.27
CA GLY A 110 -9.82 11.61 5.89
C GLY A 110 -8.66 10.89 5.18
N ALA A 111 -8.11 9.82 5.75
CA ALA A 111 -7.18 8.97 5.02
C ALA A 111 -7.83 8.44 3.72
N HIS A 112 -7.04 8.38 2.65
CA HIS A 112 -7.47 7.94 1.35
C HIS A 112 -7.67 6.41 1.32
N MET A 113 -6.66 5.68 1.79
CA MET A 113 -6.61 4.24 1.93
C MET A 113 -5.76 3.85 3.15
N VAL A 114 -5.97 2.63 3.63
CA VAL A 114 -5.16 2.03 4.70
C VAL A 114 -4.32 0.87 4.15
N VAL A 115 -3.04 0.86 4.49
CA VAL A 115 -2.03 -0.14 4.10
C VAL A 115 -1.87 -1.15 5.22
N LEU A 116 -1.78 -2.43 4.84
CA LEU A 116 -1.41 -3.53 5.74
C LEU A 116 0.06 -3.87 5.51
N GLU A 117 0.91 -3.64 6.51
CA GLU A 117 2.35 -3.93 6.46
C GLU A 117 2.60 -5.43 6.23
N LYS A 118 3.54 -5.72 5.34
CA LYS A 118 3.86 -7.07 4.88
C LYS A 118 4.21 -8.02 6.03
N SER A 119 5.00 -7.57 6.99
CA SER A 119 5.48 -8.43 8.08
C SER A 119 4.32 -9.06 8.87
N ASP A 120 3.26 -8.30 9.12
CA ASP A 120 2.03 -8.80 9.76
C ASP A 120 1.24 -9.73 8.83
N VAL A 121 1.13 -9.38 7.55
CA VAL A 121 0.47 -10.24 6.54
C VAL A 121 1.13 -11.62 6.50
N ALA A 122 2.46 -11.66 6.41
CA ALA A 122 3.22 -12.90 6.38
C ALA A 122 3.06 -13.71 7.68
N LEU A 123 3.05 -13.04 8.84
CA LEU A 123 2.86 -13.70 10.13
C LEU A 123 1.45 -14.28 10.28
N VAL A 124 0.42 -13.55 9.85
CA VAL A 124 -0.98 -14.01 9.86
C VAL A 124 -1.15 -15.20 8.91
N ILE A 125 -0.62 -15.15 7.68
CA ILE A 125 -0.69 -16.28 6.74
C ILE A 125 -0.08 -17.55 7.36
N ARG A 126 1.03 -17.43 8.12
CA ARG A 126 1.70 -18.57 8.77
C ARG A 126 0.97 -19.11 10.01
N ASN A 127 0.30 -18.25 10.79
CA ASN A 127 -0.35 -18.66 12.05
C ASN A 127 -1.85 -18.95 11.91
N GLY A 128 -2.48 -18.50 10.82
CA GLY A 128 -3.90 -18.68 10.54
C GLY A 128 -4.51 -17.45 9.89
N THR A 129 -5.36 -17.64 8.89
CA THR A 129 -5.80 -16.56 8.00
C THR A 129 -6.98 -15.75 8.54
N LYS A 130 -7.54 -16.15 9.69
CA LYS A 130 -8.79 -15.57 10.26
C LYS A 130 -8.68 -14.06 10.48
N THR A 131 -7.59 -13.59 11.08
CA THR A 131 -7.38 -12.17 11.37
C THR A 131 -7.44 -11.32 10.10
N LEU A 132 -6.71 -11.74 9.07
CA LEU A 132 -6.67 -11.02 7.80
C LEU A 132 -8.04 -11.04 7.13
N HIS A 133 -8.78 -12.14 7.19
CA HIS A 133 -10.15 -12.20 6.68
C HIS A 133 -11.13 -11.26 7.38
N GLU A 134 -11.02 -11.12 8.70
CA GLU A 134 -11.87 -10.21 9.46
C GLU A 134 -11.58 -8.75 9.08
N LEU A 135 -10.31 -8.39 8.98
CA LEU A 135 -9.87 -7.07 8.53
C LEU A 135 -10.29 -6.78 7.08
N MET A 136 -10.12 -7.75 6.19
CA MET A 136 -10.57 -7.73 4.79
C MET A 136 -12.10 -7.84 4.64
N ARG A 137 -12.87 -7.90 5.73
CA ARG A 137 -14.33 -7.67 5.71
C ARG A 137 -14.70 -6.32 6.31
N ALA A 138 -13.93 -5.83 7.27
CA ALA A 138 -14.23 -4.61 8.01
C ALA A 138 -13.96 -3.34 7.19
N VAL A 139 -12.94 -3.34 6.33
CA VAL A 139 -12.57 -2.17 5.51
C VAL A 139 -13.03 -2.38 4.06
N GLY A 140 -13.57 -1.36 3.40
CA GLY A 140 -13.97 -1.46 1.97
C GLY A 140 -12.80 -1.87 1.06
N LYS A 141 -13.09 -2.58 -0.03
CA LYS A 141 -12.05 -3.08 -0.96
C LYS A 141 -11.26 -1.92 -1.58
N GLU A 142 -11.96 -0.85 -1.91
CA GLU A 142 -11.46 0.41 -2.46
C GLU A 142 -10.73 1.30 -1.44
N LYS A 143 -10.77 0.93 -0.16
CA LYS A 143 -10.18 1.70 0.95
C LYS A 143 -9.00 1.03 1.62
N ARG A 144 -8.55 -0.12 1.09
CA ARG A 144 -7.44 -0.88 1.66
C ARG A 144 -6.46 -1.36 0.59
N ILE A 145 -5.22 -1.52 0.98
CA ILE A 145 -4.13 -2.08 0.18
C ILE A 145 -3.27 -2.96 1.08
N VAL A 146 -2.68 -4.01 0.50
CA VAL A 146 -1.90 -5.00 1.25
C VAL A 146 -0.51 -5.09 0.64
N GLU A 147 0.53 -4.91 1.45
CA GLU A 147 1.88 -5.08 0.96
C GLU A 147 2.16 -6.55 0.66
N CYS A 148 2.69 -6.83 -0.54
CA CYS A 148 3.24 -8.14 -0.87
C CYS A 148 4.77 -8.19 -0.87
N GLY A 149 5.43 -7.04 -1.05
CA GLY A 149 6.89 -6.92 -1.03
C GLY A 149 7.42 -5.96 0.04
N PRO A 150 8.73 -5.67 0.03
CA PRO A 150 9.76 -6.26 -0.83
C PRO A 150 10.20 -7.64 -0.31
N GLY A 151 10.96 -8.42 -1.09
CA GLY A 151 11.61 -9.65 -0.61
C GLY A 151 11.43 -10.87 -1.52
N ALA A 152 12.13 -11.96 -1.19
CA ALA A 152 12.15 -13.17 -2.02
C ALA A 152 10.79 -13.90 -2.08
N ASP A 153 9.96 -13.74 -1.06
CA ASP A 153 8.62 -14.31 -0.91
C ASP A 153 7.50 -13.43 -1.49
N ARG A 154 7.83 -12.30 -2.12
CA ARG A 154 6.81 -11.33 -2.60
C ARG A 154 5.80 -11.90 -3.58
N PHE A 155 6.24 -12.74 -4.51
CA PHE A 155 5.34 -13.43 -5.44
C PHE A 155 4.47 -14.49 -4.76
N GLU A 156 4.97 -15.15 -3.71
CA GLU A 156 4.16 -16.12 -2.96
C GLU A 156 3.07 -15.42 -2.15
N ILE A 157 3.38 -14.28 -1.53
CA ILE A 157 2.38 -13.47 -0.82
C ILE A 157 1.36 -12.91 -1.82
N ALA A 158 1.81 -12.32 -2.94
CA ALA A 158 0.90 -11.81 -3.96
C ALA A 158 0.00 -12.90 -4.54
N LYS A 159 0.55 -14.07 -4.85
CA LYS A 159 -0.20 -15.25 -5.30
C LYS A 159 -1.28 -15.63 -4.31
N TRP A 160 -0.93 -15.71 -3.02
CA TRP A 160 -1.86 -16.07 -1.96
C TRP A 160 -2.98 -15.03 -1.84
N LEU A 161 -2.64 -13.74 -1.82
CA LEU A 161 -3.61 -12.64 -1.74
C LEU A 161 -4.58 -12.62 -2.93
N ILE A 162 -4.07 -12.81 -4.16
CA ILE A 162 -4.89 -12.87 -5.37
C ILE A 162 -5.82 -14.09 -5.35
N ALA A 163 -5.32 -15.24 -4.90
CA ALA A 163 -6.13 -16.46 -4.81
C ALA A 163 -7.25 -16.32 -3.76
N GLU A 164 -6.95 -15.71 -2.62
CA GLU A 164 -7.87 -15.60 -1.49
C GLU A 164 -8.90 -14.47 -1.65
N PHE A 165 -8.47 -13.30 -2.14
CA PHE A 165 -9.31 -12.09 -2.20
C PHE A 165 -9.73 -11.68 -3.61
N GLY A 166 -9.28 -12.41 -4.62
CA GLY A 166 -9.60 -12.20 -6.02
C GLY A 166 -8.63 -11.26 -6.75
N MET A 167 -8.75 -11.23 -8.08
CA MET A 167 -7.87 -10.44 -8.95
C MET A 167 -7.97 -8.92 -8.76
N GLU A 168 -8.98 -8.41 -8.06
CA GLU A 168 -9.16 -6.97 -7.79
C GLU A 168 -8.52 -6.53 -6.45
N VAL A 169 -7.75 -7.40 -5.79
CA VAL A 169 -7.07 -7.03 -4.54
C VAL A 169 -6.00 -5.96 -4.82
N ASN A 170 -6.04 -4.85 -4.08
CA ASN A 170 -5.02 -3.82 -4.13
C ASN A 170 -3.74 -4.33 -3.45
N LEU A 171 -2.61 -4.24 -4.15
CA LEU A 171 -1.31 -4.72 -3.70
C LEU A 171 -0.29 -3.58 -3.73
N GLU A 172 0.59 -3.56 -2.72
CA GLU A 172 1.68 -2.57 -2.56
C GLU A 172 3.04 -3.25 -2.43
N ASN A 173 4.10 -2.43 -2.51
CA ASN A 173 5.50 -2.83 -2.56
C ASN A 173 5.79 -3.82 -3.70
N ILE A 174 5.23 -3.54 -4.87
CA ILE A 174 5.57 -4.22 -6.11
C ILE A 174 6.71 -3.44 -6.76
N ASP A 175 7.86 -4.09 -6.95
CA ASP A 175 8.95 -3.49 -7.71
C ASP A 175 8.47 -3.19 -9.14
N ALA A 176 8.92 -2.07 -9.72
CA ALA A 176 8.48 -1.67 -11.07
C ALA A 176 8.72 -2.77 -12.12
N GLU A 177 9.80 -3.52 -11.97
CA GLU A 177 10.15 -4.66 -12.82
C GLU A 177 9.22 -5.87 -12.63
N ASP A 178 8.50 -5.98 -11.52
CA ASP A 178 7.60 -7.09 -11.25
C ASP A 178 6.13 -6.77 -11.58
N ALA A 179 5.81 -5.51 -11.91
CA ALA A 179 4.44 -5.06 -12.16
C ALA A 179 3.72 -5.90 -13.23
N TYR A 180 4.37 -6.16 -14.37
CA TYR A 180 3.80 -7.01 -15.42
C TYR A 180 3.60 -8.46 -14.95
N GLY A 181 4.48 -8.94 -14.06
CA GLY A 181 4.43 -10.27 -13.49
C GLY A 181 3.20 -10.44 -12.61
N ILE A 182 2.92 -9.46 -11.75
CA ILE A 182 1.72 -9.40 -10.91
C ILE A 182 0.45 -9.33 -11.76
N GLU A 183 0.44 -8.50 -12.81
CA GLU A 183 -0.72 -8.42 -13.70
C GLU A 183 -0.98 -9.76 -14.41
N ALA A 184 0.06 -10.41 -14.93
CA ALA A 184 -0.06 -11.75 -15.49
C ALA A 184 -0.54 -12.78 -14.45
N MET A 185 -0.17 -12.65 -13.18
CA MET A 185 -0.65 -13.52 -12.10
C MET A 185 -2.15 -13.37 -11.87
N ARG A 186 -2.71 -12.15 -11.95
CA ARG A 186 -4.16 -11.89 -11.81
C ARG A 186 -4.98 -12.67 -12.83
N TYR A 187 -4.48 -12.82 -14.05
CA TYR A 187 -5.15 -13.56 -15.14
C TYR A 187 -4.73 -15.03 -15.25
N GLY A 188 -3.89 -15.55 -14.35
CA GLY A 188 -3.45 -16.94 -14.44
C GLY A 188 -2.45 -17.19 -15.58
N LEU A 189 -1.71 -16.19 -16.03
CA LEU A 189 -0.77 -16.23 -17.17
C LEU A 189 0.71 -16.29 -16.75
N ASN A 190 0.98 -16.35 -15.44
CA ASN A 190 2.33 -16.41 -14.89
C ASN A 190 2.65 -17.80 -14.32
N ARG A 191 3.92 -18.23 -14.41
CA ARG A 191 4.40 -19.49 -13.83
C ARG A 191 4.14 -19.59 -12.32
N ALA A 192 4.23 -18.49 -11.58
CA ALA A 192 3.98 -18.47 -10.14
C ALA A 192 2.57 -18.99 -9.79
N VAL A 193 1.60 -18.75 -10.68
CA VAL A 193 0.20 -19.20 -10.54
C VAL A 193 -0.11 -20.41 -11.43
N ASP A 194 0.92 -21.19 -11.78
CA ASP A 194 0.83 -22.44 -12.55
C ASP A 194 0.10 -22.32 -13.89
N TYR A 195 0.17 -21.14 -14.52
CA TYR A 195 -0.56 -20.84 -15.75
C TYR A 195 -2.04 -21.29 -15.72
N ARG A 196 -2.73 -21.12 -14.57
CA ARG A 196 -4.11 -21.58 -14.32
C ARG A 196 -5.11 -21.25 -15.43
N TYR A 197 -4.87 -20.21 -16.23
CA TYR A 197 -5.67 -19.90 -17.41
C TYR A 197 -5.82 -21.13 -18.34
N PHE A 198 -4.75 -21.89 -18.56
CA PHE A 198 -4.76 -23.07 -19.42
C PHE A 198 -5.38 -24.31 -18.78
N HIS A 199 -5.60 -24.33 -17.47
CA HIS A 199 -6.24 -25.47 -16.80
C HIS A 199 -7.69 -25.63 -17.24
N GLU A 200 -8.35 -24.56 -17.68
CA GLU A 200 -9.71 -24.60 -18.21
C GLU A 200 -9.77 -24.90 -19.71
N TRP A 201 -8.61 -24.92 -20.41
CA TRP A 201 -8.58 -24.98 -21.87
C TRP A 201 -9.27 -26.24 -22.36
N HIS A 202 -8.76 -27.45 -22.07
CA HIS A 202 -9.39 -28.74 -22.43
C HIS A 202 -10.14 -28.77 -23.80
N GLY A 203 -9.64 -28.05 -24.83
CA GLY A 203 -10.28 -27.90 -26.15
C GLY A 203 -11.46 -26.91 -26.24
N LYS A 204 -11.81 -26.23 -25.16
CA LYS A 204 -12.81 -25.17 -25.04
C LYS A 204 -12.25 -23.79 -25.45
N VAL A 205 -13.16 -22.89 -25.79
CA VAL A 205 -12.87 -21.46 -25.94
C VAL A 205 -12.72 -20.87 -24.54
N LEU A 206 -11.58 -20.23 -24.29
CA LEU A 206 -11.30 -19.56 -23.02
C LEU A 206 -11.80 -18.11 -23.04
N PRO A 207 -12.07 -17.50 -21.87
CA PRO A 207 -12.37 -16.07 -21.79
C PRO A 207 -11.19 -15.25 -22.32
N PRO A 208 -11.44 -14.11 -22.98
CA PRO A 208 -10.36 -13.26 -23.46
C PRO A 208 -9.54 -12.70 -22.29
N VAL A 209 -8.23 -12.57 -22.49
CA VAL A 209 -7.38 -11.77 -21.62
C VAL A 209 -7.67 -10.29 -21.92
N PRO A 210 -7.97 -9.46 -20.92
CA PRO A 210 -8.21 -8.03 -21.14
C PRO A 210 -7.04 -7.35 -21.88
N GLU A 211 -7.39 -6.38 -22.73
CA GLU A 211 -6.44 -5.53 -23.46
C GLU A 211 -5.80 -4.47 -22.56
#